data_AF-E4Y2U8-F1
#
_entry.id   AF-E4Y2U8-F1
#
_cell.length_a   1.000
_cell.length_b   1.000
_cell.length_c   1.000
_cell.angle_alpha   90.00
_cell.angle_beta   90.00
_cell.angle_gamma   90.00
#
_symmetry.space_group_name_H-M   'P 1'
#
loop_
_entity.id
_entity.type
_entity.pdbx_description
1 polymer ?
#
loop_
_entity_poly.entity_id
_entity_poly.type
_entity_poly.pdbx_seq_one_letter_code
_entity_poly.pdbx_strand_id
1 'polypeptide(L)'
;MLYSEPSFGNRQMVKMKYMGSKSVMVQVATKAVRDALVYQQYWVISKNVCTAPGLLLFRDPGFSMSVLESREKGYTGEITNYNALNTMYYRNRKDEASKHRSITFGFTVDKVNPDTTANTKRDQYMAHLRFDQGFGDITMDQLWACIQGAKPVSILPSPGVSMDCDYSECIGEFVTVGW
;
A
#
# COMPACT_ATOMS: atom_id res chain seq x y z
N MET A 1 -16.97 -24.41 8.22
CA MET A 1 -15.84 -24.49 9.16
C MET A 1 -15.18 -23.11 9.17
N LEU A 2 -15.45 -22.31 10.20
CA LEU A 2 -14.80 -21.00 10.40
C LEU A 2 -13.38 -21.28 10.85
N TYR A 3 -12.42 -21.23 9.92
CA TYR A 3 -11.01 -21.27 10.28
C TYR A 3 -10.73 -20.05 11.17
N SER A 4 -10.26 -20.31 12.39
CA SER A 4 -9.72 -19.29 13.29
C SER A 4 -8.63 -18.54 12.53
N GLU A 5 -8.93 -17.33 12.08
CA GLU A 5 -8.00 -16.55 11.28
C GLU A 5 -6.80 -16.13 12.16
N PRO A 6 -5.55 -16.45 11.77
CA PRO A 6 -4.38 -16.02 12.53
C PRO A 6 -4.31 -14.48 12.54
N SER A 7 -3.93 -13.96 13.71
CA SER A 7 -3.54 -12.57 13.93
C SER A 7 -2.34 -12.22 13.03
N PHE A 8 -2.20 -10.94 12.65
CA PHE A 8 -1.06 -10.46 11.86
C PHE A 8 0.26 -10.85 12.53
N GLY A 9 0.97 -11.84 11.98
CA GLY A 9 2.30 -12.22 12.47
C GLY A 9 3.28 -11.06 12.32
N ASN A 10 4.38 -11.08 13.09
CA ASN A 10 5.42 -10.02 13.04
C ASN A 10 6.12 -9.87 11.67
N ARG A 11 5.83 -10.76 10.70
CA ARG A 11 6.38 -10.75 9.34
C ARG A 11 5.34 -10.51 8.24
N GLN A 12 4.05 -10.51 8.57
CA GLN A 12 2.98 -10.36 7.59
C GLN A 12 2.28 -9.02 7.83
N MET A 13 2.46 -8.09 6.89
CA MET A 13 1.88 -6.74 6.93
C MET A 13 0.57 -6.65 6.12
N VAL A 14 0.27 -7.67 5.32
CA VAL A 14 -0.89 -7.72 4.43
C VAL A 14 -1.62 -9.05 4.61
N LYS A 15 -2.94 -8.99 4.71
CA LYS A 15 -3.84 -10.14 4.86
C LYS A 15 -4.94 -10.07 3.82
N MET A 16 -5.10 -11.14 3.02
CA MET A 16 -6.16 -11.23 2.03
C MET A 16 -7.52 -11.32 2.74
N LYS A 17 -8.48 -10.54 2.28
CA LYS A 17 -9.88 -10.58 2.76
C LYS A 17 -10.82 -11.04 1.66
N TYR A 18 -10.53 -10.67 0.42
CA TYR A 18 -11.27 -11.12 -0.75
C TYR A 18 -10.36 -11.08 -1.99
N MET A 19 -10.58 -12.03 -2.90
CA MET A 19 -9.94 -12.04 -4.21
C MET A 19 -10.95 -12.56 -5.24
N GLY A 20 -11.37 -11.67 -6.13
CA GLY A 20 -12.20 -11.97 -7.28
C GLY A 20 -11.41 -11.88 -8.59
N SER A 21 -12.09 -11.98 -9.73
CA SER A 21 -11.45 -11.97 -11.07
C SER A 21 -10.92 -10.61 -11.53
N LYS A 22 -11.31 -9.52 -10.85
CA LYS A 22 -10.94 -8.13 -11.18
C LYS A 22 -10.64 -7.27 -9.96
N SER A 23 -10.75 -7.83 -8.77
CA SER A 23 -10.59 -7.07 -7.53
C SER A 23 -9.98 -7.91 -6.43
N VAL A 24 -9.14 -7.26 -5.63
CA VAL A 24 -8.53 -7.83 -4.44
C VAL A 24 -8.80 -6.86 -3.29
N MET A 25 -9.28 -7.39 -2.18
CA MET A 25 -9.42 -6.64 -0.94
C MET A 25 -8.49 -7.23 0.10
N VAL A 26 -7.68 -6.36 0.71
CA VAL A 26 -6.67 -6.74 1.68
C VAL A 26 -6.77 -5.87 2.91
N GLN A 27 -6.55 -6.45 4.07
CA GLN A 27 -6.31 -5.73 5.30
C GLN A 27 -4.80 -5.53 5.45
N VAL A 28 -4.38 -4.32 5.73
CA VAL A 28 -2.97 -3.95 5.81
C VAL A 28 -2.68 -3.34 7.16
N ALA A 29 -1.58 -3.75 7.75
CA ALA A 29 -1.07 -3.24 9.00
C ALA A 29 0.28 -2.57 8.76
N THR A 30 0.45 -1.34 9.21
CA THR A 30 1.71 -0.59 9.07
C THR A 30 2.19 -0.10 10.42
N LYS A 31 3.42 0.43 10.51
CA LYS A 31 3.85 1.09 11.76
C LYS A 31 2.90 2.25 12.05
N ALA A 32 2.48 2.39 13.31
CA ALA A 32 1.61 3.49 13.72
C ALA A 32 2.32 4.84 13.52
N VAL A 33 1.61 5.78 12.88
CA VAL A 33 2.02 7.18 12.80
C VAL A 33 1.37 7.93 13.96
N ARG A 34 2.17 8.21 15.01
CA ARG A 34 1.66 8.76 16.29
C ARG A 34 1.69 10.28 16.35
N ASP A 35 2.67 10.90 15.70
CA ASP A 35 2.99 12.31 15.89
C ASP A 35 2.53 13.20 14.72
N ALA A 36 1.77 12.62 13.77
CA ALA A 36 1.25 13.34 12.61
C ALA A 36 -0.19 12.93 12.30
N LEU A 37 -1.07 13.92 12.19
CA LEU A 37 -2.46 13.75 11.74
C LEU A 37 -2.54 13.60 10.22
N VAL A 38 -1.64 14.28 9.50
CA VAL A 38 -1.55 14.22 8.04
C VAL A 38 -0.24 13.56 7.64
N TYR A 39 -0.32 12.52 6.80
CA TYR A 39 0.86 11.85 6.24
C TYR A 39 0.53 11.18 4.90
N GLN A 40 1.56 10.75 4.18
CA GLN A 40 1.41 9.96 2.97
C GLN A 40 1.86 8.52 3.21
N GLN A 41 1.21 7.58 2.53
CA GLN A 41 1.57 6.18 2.59
C GLN A 41 1.67 5.58 1.19
N TYR A 42 2.75 4.86 0.95
CA TYR A 42 3.09 4.29 -0.35
C TYR A 42 3.34 2.79 -0.24
N TRP A 43 2.97 2.08 -1.30
CA TRP A 43 3.25 0.67 -1.51
C TRP A 43 4.35 0.55 -2.53
N VAL A 44 5.50 0.05 -2.12
CA VAL A 44 6.62 -0.20 -3.04
C VAL A 44 6.65 -1.69 -3.38
N ILE A 45 6.37 -2.02 -4.63
CA ILE A 45 6.41 -3.38 -5.16
C ILE A 45 7.62 -3.50 -6.08
N SER A 46 8.58 -4.34 -5.72
CA SER A 46 9.83 -4.50 -6.48
C SER A 46 9.81 -5.73 -7.38
N LYS A 47 10.62 -5.72 -8.44
CA LYS A 47 10.80 -6.84 -9.37
C LYS A 47 11.35 -8.10 -8.69
N ASN A 48 12.03 -7.94 -7.55
CA ASN A 48 12.54 -9.07 -6.78
C ASN A 48 11.43 -9.95 -6.20
N VAL A 49 10.26 -9.37 -5.93
CA VAL A 49 9.12 -10.08 -5.34
C VAL A 49 7.95 -10.22 -6.31
N CYS A 50 7.85 -9.31 -7.28
CA CYS A 50 6.84 -9.31 -8.31
C CYS A 50 7.47 -9.46 -9.69
N THR A 51 7.01 -10.41 -10.50
CA THR A 51 7.56 -10.60 -11.86
C THR A 51 7.32 -9.34 -12.71
N ALA A 52 8.07 -9.20 -13.82
CA ALA A 52 7.87 -8.07 -14.72
C ALA A 52 6.41 -7.94 -15.23
N PRO A 53 5.72 -9.04 -15.65
CA PRO A 53 4.30 -8.99 -15.96
C PRO A 53 3.43 -8.52 -14.78
N GLY A 54 3.74 -8.95 -13.56
CA GLY A 54 3.04 -8.49 -12.36
C GLY A 54 3.20 -6.99 -12.11
N LEU A 55 4.41 -6.44 -12.30
CA LEU A 55 4.61 -4.99 -12.20
C LEU A 55 3.85 -4.21 -13.27
N LEU A 56 3.75 -4.77 -14.48
CA LEU A 56 3.00 -4.14 -15.58
C LEU A 56 1.50 -4.12 -15.30
N LEU A 57 0.96 -5.12 -14.60
CA LEU A 57 -0.46 -5.14 -14.24
C LEU A 57 -0.86 -3.89 -13.43
N PHE A 58 -0.02 -3.48 -12.49
CA PHE A 58 -0.28 -2.27 -11.71
C PHE A 58 -0.14 -1.00 -12.56
N ARG A 59 0.53 -1.02 -13.72
CA ARG A 59 0.60 0.14 -14.63
C ARG A 59 -0.59 0.25 -15.57
N ASP A 60 -1.51 -0.72 -15.54
CA ASP A 60 -2.68 -0.71 -16.41
C ASP A 60 -3.55 0.52 -16.11
N PRO A 61 -4.05 1.26 -17.12
CA PRO A 61 -4.95 2.40 -16.89
C PRO A 61 -6.24 2.04 -16.15
N GLY A 62 -6.64 0.76 -16.17
CA GLY A 62 -7.77 0.23 -15.41
C GLY A 62 -7.41 -0.21 -13.99
N PHE A 63 -6.17 -0.02 -13.54
CA PHE A 63 -5.78 -0.21 -12.15
C PHE A 63 -6.20 0.99 -11.30
N SER A 64 -6.84 0.70 -10.16
CA SER A 64 -7.11 1.71 -9.13
C SER A 64 -6.98 1.11 -7.73
N MET A 65 -6.63 1.97 -6.78
CA MET A 65 -6.62 1.65 -5.37
C MET A 65 -7.62 2.55 -4.63
N SER A 66 -8.37 1.97 -3.71
CA SER A 66 -9.16 2.72 -2.73
C SER A 66 -8.80 2.22 -1.34
N VAL A 67 -8.74 3.13 -0.37
CA VAL A 67 -8.41 2.79 1.01
C VAL A 67 -9.59 3.12 1.91
N LEU A 68 -9.89 2.21 2.82
CA LEU A 68 -11.00 2.29 3.75
C LEU A 68 -10.47 2.07 5.17
N GLU A 69 -11.05 2.76 6.13
CA GLU A 69 -10.71 2.53 7.54
C GLU A 69 -11.16 1.13 7.98
N SER A 70 -10.33 0.44 8.77
CA SER A 70 -10.72 -0.82 9.40
C SER A 70 -11.28 -0.54 10.80
N ARG A 71 -12.59 -0.76 11.00
CA ARG A 71 -13.28 -0.53 12.27
C ARG A 71 -14.10 -1.72 12.71
N GLU A 72 -14.34 -1.78 14.02
CA GLU A 72 -15.31 -2.71 14.60
C GLU A 72 -16.73 -2.36 14.16
N LYS A 73 -17.57 -3.39 14.07
CA LYS A 73 -18.98 -3.24 13.68
C LYS A 73 -19.70 -2.33 14.69
N GLY A 74 -20.33 -1.27 14.20
CA GLY A 74 -21.11 -0.33 15.03
C GLY A 74 -20.32 0.89 15.53
N TYR A 75 -19.08 1.11 15.06
CA TYR A 75 -18.35 2.34 15.33
C TYR A 75 -19.10 3.57 14.79
N THR A 76 -19.31 4.57 15.65
CA THR A 76 -20.01 5.84 15.35
C THR A 76 -19.11 7.07 15.51
N GLY A 77 -17.82 6.88 15.80
CA GLY A 77 -16.88 7.99 15.94
C GLY A 77 -16.41 8.54 14.60
N GLU A 78 -15.52 9.53 14.66
CA GLU A 78 -14.91 10.14 13.48
C GLU A 78 -14.04 9.14 12.71
N ILE A 79 -14.04 9.27 11.38
CA ILE A 79 -13.40 8.36 10.43
C ILE A 79 -12.17 9.03 9.83
N THR A 80 -11.09 8.28 9.66
CA THR A 80 -9.92 8.74 8.91
C THR A 80 -10.26 8.94 7.44
N ASN A 81 -9.93 10.12 6.88
CA ASN A 81 -10.07 10.38 5.46
C ASN A 81 -8.84 9.85 4.73
N TYR A 82 -9.06 8.89 3.82
CA TYR A 82 -8.03 8.36 2.93
C TYR A 82 -8.31 8.83 1.51
N ASN A 83 -7.33 9.46 0.88
CA ASN A 83 -7.43 9.86 -0.52
C ASN A 83 -6.33 9.16 -1.32
N ALA A 84 -6.72 8.22 -2.19
CA ALA A 84 -5.77 7.57 -3.09
C ALA A 84 -5.12 8.60 -4.01
N LEU A 85 -3.82 8.49 -4.20
CA LEU A 85 -3.10 9.31 -5.16
C LEU A 85 -3.41 8.80 -6.58
N ASN A 86 -3.69 9.74 -7.48
CA ASN A 86 -3.97 9.42 -8.89
C ASN A 86 -2.70 9.11 -9.69
N THR A 87 -1.52 9.24 -9.07
CA THR A 87 -0.23 9.03 -9.70
C THR A 87 0.41 7.73 -9.26
N MET A 88 1.01 7.06 -10.23
CA MET A 88 1.81 5.86 -10.03
C MET A 88 3.21 6.12 -10.53
N TYR A 89 4.19 5.79 -9.71
CA TYR A 89 5.59 5.91 -10.08
C TYR A 89 6.15 4.55 -10.49
N TYR A 90 6.78 4.49 -11.66
CA TYR A 90 7.50 3.32 -12.12
C TYR A 90 9.00 3.61 -12.19
N ARG A 91 9.78 2.99 -11.30
CA ARG A 91 11.24 3.11 -11.29
C ARG A 91 11.84 2.21 -12.36
N ASN A 92 12.41 2.82 -13.39
CA ASN A 92 13.09 2.11 -14.47
C ASN A 92 14.23 2.97 -15.05
N ARG A 93 15.24 3.23 -14.23
CA ARG A 93 16.44 3.95 -14.68
C ARG A 93 17.32 3.03 -15.52
N LYS A 94 17.94 3.58 -16.58
CA LYS A 94 18.72 2.81 -17.57
C LYS A 94 20.03 2.25 -16.98
N ASP A 95 20.54 2.88 -15.95
CA ASP A 95 21.76 2.58 -15.20
C ASP A 95 21.53 1.64 -14.01
N GLU A 96 20.27 1.33 -13.67
CA GLU A 96 19.95 0.42 -12.57
C GLU A 96 19.85 -1.03 -13.04
N ALA A 97 20.42 -1.94 -12.25
CA ALA A 97 20.23 -3.37 -12.51
C ALA A 97 18.73 -3.70 -12.51
N SER A 98 18.29 -4.55 -13.45
CA SER A 98 16.85 -4.78 -13.71
C SER A 98 16.06 -5.25 -12.49
N LYS A 99 16.75 -5.83 -11.49
CA LYS A 99 16.22 -6.26 -10.18
C LYS A 99 15.71 -5.10 -9.30
N HIS A 100 16.14 -3.87 -9.56
CA HIS A 100 15.75 -2.67 -8.80
C HIS A 100 14.50 -1.97 -9.35
N ARG A 101 13.93 -2.48 -10.44
CA ARG A 101 12.65 -1.97 -10.96
C ARG A 101 11.56 -2.14 -9.92
N SER A 102 10.75 -1.11 -9.73
CA SER A 102 9.63 -1.12 -8.80
C SER A 102 8.48 -0.29 -9.33
N ILE A 103 7.28 -0.61 -8.86
CA ILE A 103 6.15 0.30 -8.96
C ILE A 103 5.76 0.78 -7.57
N THR A 104 5.44 2.06 -7.49
CA THR A 104 5.01 2.72 -6.28
C THR A 104 3.68 3.42 -6.54
N PHE A 105 2.72 3.19 -5.66
CA PHE A 105 1.45 3.90 -5.62
C PHE A 105 1.11 4.19 -4.17
N GLY A 106 0.30 5.21 -3.92
CA GLY A 106 0.09 5.68 -2.56
C GLY A 106 -1.24 6.37 -2.33
N PHE A 107 -1.40 6.88 -1.13
CA PHE A 107 -2.56 7.62 -0.67
C PHE A 107 -2.14 8.62 0.40
N THR A 108 -2.87 9.72 0.50
CA THR A 108 -2.78 10.63 1.64
C THR A 108 -3.73 10.18 2.73
N VAL A 109 -3.30 10.44 3.96
CA VAL A 109 -4.04 10.14 5.17
C VAL A 109 -4.23 11.44 5.92
N ASP A 110 -5.49 11.76 6.21
CA ASP A 110 -5.89 12.86 7.08
C ASP A 110 -6.72 12.28 8.23
N LYS A 111 -6.05 12.08 9.36
CA LYS A 111 -6.64 11.56 10.59
C LYS A 111 -7.19 12.69 11.42
N VAL A 112 -8.38 12.47 11.99
CA VAL A 112 -8.89 13.37 13.02
C VAL A 112 -8.17 13.16 14.36
N ASN A 113 -7.76 11.92 14.66
CA ASN A 113 -7.00 11.57 15.86
C ASN A 113 -5.79 10.69 15.52
N PRO A 114 -4.61 10.88 16.14
CA PRO A 114 -3.38 10.21 15.73
C PRO A 114 -3.40 8.69 15.92
N ASP A 115 -4.25 8.18 16.81
CA ASP A 115 -4.46 6.75 17.06
C ASP A 115 -5.86 6.51 17.61
N THR A 116 -6.63 5.67 16.93
CA THR A 116 -7.99 5.32 17.34
C THR A 116 -8.19 3.84 17.59
N THR A 117 -7.13 3.03 17.52
CA THR A 117 -7.24 1.55 17.57
C THR A 117 -6.77 0.92 18.87
N ALA A 118 -6.37 1.72 19.87
CA ALA A 118 -5.84 1.29 21.19
C ALA A 118 -4.57 0.39 21.12
N ASN A 119 -4.20 -0.07 19.93
CA ASN A 119 -3.03 -0.87 19.64
C ASN A 119 -1.95 0.06 19.11
N THR A 120 -1.36 0.82 20.03
CA THR A 120 -0.39 1.92 19.80
C THR A 120 0.79 1.60 18.88
N LYS A 121 0.94 0.37 18.40
CA LYS A 121 2.06 -0.11 17.60
C LYS A 121 1.78 -0.11 16.09
N ARG A 122 0.53 -0.22 15.64
CA ARG A 122 0.22 -0.37 14.21
C ARG A 122 -1.04 0.37 13.76
N ASP A 123 -0.96 1.02 12.61
CA ASP A 123 -2.14 1.51 11.89
C ASP A 123 -2.70 0.37 11.04
N GLN A 124 -4.04 0.24 10.99
CA GLN A 124 -4.72 -0.75 10.17
C GLN A 124 -5.73 -0.11 9.22
N TYR A 125 -5.69 -0.50 7.96
CA TYR A 125 -6.65 -0.10 6.94
C TYR A 125 -6.98 -1.26 6.01
N MET A 126 -8.06 -1.10 5.26
CA MET A 126 -8.42 -1.98 4.16
C MET A 126 -8.01 -1.30 2.85
N ALA A 127 -7.29 -2.01 1.98
CA ALA A 127 -7.04 -1.57 0.61
C ALA A 127 -7.87 -2.43 -0.35
N HIS A 128 -8.56 -1.77 -1.26
CA HIS A 128 -9.24 -2.38 -2.39
C HIS A 128 -8.45 -2.05 -3.65
N LEU A 129 -7.93 -3.09 -4.30
CA LEU A 129 -7.21 -3.03 -5.56
C LEU A 129 -8.15 -3.52 -6.65
N ARG A 130 -8.39 -2.69 -7.66
CA ARG A 130 -9.29 -2.99 -8.77
C ARG A 130 -8.50 -2.96 -10.08
N PHE A 131 -8.78 -3.92 -10.95
CA PHE A 131 -8.13 -4.12 -12.25
C PHE A 131 -9.23 -4.32 -13.29
N ASP A 132 -9.65 -3.24 -13.96
CA ASP A 132 -10.83 -3.27 -14.85
C ASP A 132 -10.71 -4.26 -16.00
N GLN A 133 -9.49 -4.45 -16.50
CA GLN A 133 -9.16 -5.40 -17.57
C GLN A 133 -8.93 -6.84 -17.06
N GLY A 134 -9.02 -7.07 -15.74
CA GLY A 134 -8.63 -8.33 -15.11
C GLY A 134 -7.12 -8.45 -14.95
N PHE A 135 -6.62 -9.67 -14.70
CA PHE A 135 -5.21 -9.90 -14.36
C PHE A 135 -4.33 -10.25 -15.56
N GLY A 136 -4.89 -10.34 -16.77
CA GLY A 136 -4.14 -10.76 -17.96
C GLY A 136 -3.47 -12.12 -17.77
N ASP A 137 -2.18 -12.21 -18.10
CA ASP A 137 -1.40 -13.46 -18.09
C ASP A 137 -0.83 -13.84 -16.71
N ILE A 138 -1.06 -13.04 -15.66
CA ILE A 138 -0.57 -13.41 -14.32
C ILE A 138 -1.57 -14.28 -13.58
N THR A 139 -1.04 -15.29 -12.90
CA THR A 139 -1.82 -16.14 -12.00
C THR A 139 -2.19 -15.39 -10.71
N MET A 140 -3.23 -15.87 -10.04
CA MET A 140 -3.63 -15.35 -8.72
C MET A 140 -2.50 -15.42 -7.70
N ASP A 141 -1.71 -16.51 -7.71
CA ASP A 141 -0.58 -16.68 -6.79
C ASP A 141 0.54 -15.67 -7.08
N GLN A 142 0.79 -15.34 -8.35
CA GLN A 142 1.74 -14.30 -8.72
C GLN A 142 1.25 -12.92 -8.30
N LEU A 143 -0.03 -12.61 -8.50
CA LEU A 143 -0.63 -11.36 -8.01
C LEU A 143 -0.51 -11.25 -6.49
N TRP A 144 -0.84 -12.33 -5.78
CA TRP A 144 -0.77 -12.37 -4.34
C TRP A 144 0.66 -12.23 -3.81
N ALA A 145 1.64 -12.87 -4.47
CA ALA A 145 3.05 -12.68 -4.15
C ALA A 145 3.50 -11.22 -4.32
N CYS A 146 3.06 -10.53 -5.38
CA CYS A 146 3.32 -9.10 -5.55
C CYS A 146 2.76 -8.26 -4.40
N ILE A 147 1.51 -8.54 -4.01
CA ILE A 147 0.79 -7.82 -2.94
C ILE A 147 1.42 -8.09 -1.56
N GLN A 148 1.73 -9.34 -1.24
CA GLN A 148 2.42 -9.70 0.01
C GLN A 148 3.84 -9.15 0.08
N GLY A 149 4.49 -9.03 -1.08
CA GLY A 149 5.81 -8.45 -1.24
C GLY A 149 5.86 -6.92 -1.17
N ALA A 150 4.71 -6.25 -1.16
CA ALA A 150 4.63 -4.81 -1.07
C ALA A 150 5.22 -4.34 0.26
N LYS A 151 6.19 -3.43 0.19
CA LYS A 151 6.73 -2.77 1.38
C LYS A 151 5.95 -1.46 1.60
N PRO A 152 5.13 -1.35 2.66
CA PRO A 152 4.49 -0.09 2.99
C PRO A 152 5.53 0.89 3.56
N VAL A 153 5.54 2.11 3.03
CA VAL A 153 6.40 3.21 3.47
C VAL A 153 5.51 4.39 3.84
N SER A 154 5.78 5.03 4.98
CA SER A 154 5.10 6.25 5.39
C SER A 154 6.04 7.44 5.29
N ILE A 155 5.54 8.55 4.78
CA ILE A 155 6.24 9.84 4.71
C ILE A 155 5.52 10.79 5.65
N LEU A 156 6.30 11.35 6.58
CA LEU A 156 5.81 12.26 7.60
C LEU A 156 6.14 13.71 7.23
N PRO A 157 5.29 14.68 7.60
CA PRO A 157 5.63 16.09 7.49
C PRO A 157 6.94 16.38 8.22
N SER A 158 7.89 17.00 7.53
CA SER A 158 9.15 17.45 8.12
C SER A 158 9.73 18.61 7.29
N PRO A 159 10.60 19.46 7.88
CA PRO A 159 11.25 20.53 7.13
C PRO A 159 11.96 19.98 5.87
N GLY A 160 11.59 20.49 4.70
CA GLY A 160 12.14 20.04 3.40
C GLY A 160 11.37 18.91 2.73
N VAL A 161 10.34 18.34 3.37
CA VAL A 161 9.43 17.35 2.75
C VAL A 161 8.11 18.04 2.40
N SER A 162 7.84 18.14 1.10
CA SER A 162 6.53 18.61 0.61
C SER A 162 5.53 17.45 0.57
N MET A 163 4.41 17.61 1.27
CA MET A 163 3.30 16.64 1.29
C MET A 163 2.44 16.67 0.03
N ASP A 164 2.71 17.61 -0.88
CA ASP A 164 2.10 17.68 -2.22
C ASP A 164 2.99 17.06 -3.29
N CYS A 165 4.20 16.61 -2.93
CA CYS A 165 5.16 16.11 -3.90
C CYS A 165 4.95 14.62 -4.23
N ASP A 166 5.25 14.26 -5.48
CA ASP A 166 5.34 12.88 -5.91
C ASP A 166 6.52 12.17 -5.22
N TYR A 167 6.28 10.93 -4.77
CA TYR A 167 7.30 10.04 -4.22
C TYR A 167 8.53 9.99 -5.13
N SER A 168 8.32 9.99 -6.45
CA SER A 168 9.38 9.88 -7.44
C SER A 168 10.35 11.07 -7.48
N GLU A 169 9.83 12.28 -7.27
CA GLU A 169 10.56 13.52 -7.48
C GLU A 169 11.23 14.01 -6.20
N CYS A 170 10.55 13.88 -5.05
CA CYS A 170 11.06 14.43 -3.80
C CYS A 170 11.70 13.41 -2.86
N ILE A 171 11.35 12.12 -2.97
CA ILE A 171 11.58 11.17 -1.86
C ILE A 171 12.26 9.87 -2.29
N GLY A 172 12.07 9.43 -3.54
CA GLY A 172 12.57 8.16 -4.07
C GLY A 172 14.10 8.04 -4.13
N GLU A 173 14.82 9.16 -4.05
CA GLU A 173 16.28 9.20 -3.92
C GLU A 173 16.77 9.17 -2.46
N PHE A 174 15.98 9.69 -1.52
CA PHE A 174 16.33 9.76 -0.09
C PHE A 174 15.88 8.54 0.70
N VAL A 175 14.85 7.83 0.25
CA VAL A 175 14.39 6.60 0.89
C VAL A 175 15.10 5.40 0.28
N THR A 176 16.27 5.07 0.84
CA THR A 176 16.78 3.70 0.77
C THR A 176 15.79 2.78 1.46
N VAL A 177 14.89 2.17 0.68
CA VAL A 177 14.04 1.07 1.14
C VAL A 177 14.99 -0.03 1.60
N GLY A 178 15.06 -0.24 2.92
CA GLY A 178 16.06 -1.04 3.61
C GLY A 178 16.46 -2.33 2.87
N TRP A 179 17.78 -2.47 2.75
CA TRP A 179 18.52 -3.67 2.35
C TRP A 179 18.11 -4.89 3.18
#